data_AF-A0A1F2QJZ0-F1
#
_entry.id   AF-A0A1F2QJZ0-F1
#
_cell.length_a   1.000
_cell.length_b   1.000
_cell.length_c   1.000
_cell.angle_alpha   90.00
_cell.angle_beta   90.00
_cell.angle_gamma   90.00
#
_symmetry.space_group_name_H-M   'P 1'
#
loop_
_entity.id
_entity.type
_entity.pdbx_description
1 polymer ?
#
loop_
_entity_poly.entity_id
_entity_poly.type
_entity_poly.pdbx_seq_one_letter_code
_entity_poly.pdbx_strand_id
1 'polypeptide(L)'
;MGTAMVFGATWLGMVLVAGAPLRFVLVLLGLVVSLIPFATLTVMGDYQRERFATWIDPSHDPLGGGFNILQSEIGIGSGGLLGKGLTEGTQTQLDFLQTSTTDYIFSVLGEELGLTGAVILFSLFILLLFRGIRAASISQDPFGRLLATGIVIMILFQTFINVAVNIRLLPVTGIPLPFVSQGGSSLVMLFGALGLIESVVIRHRRIEF
;
A
#
# COMPACT_ATOMS: atom_id res chain seq x y z
N MET A 1 7.61 6.08 8.44
CA MET A 1 6.60 7.03 7.89
C MET A 1 5.47 6.30 7.17
N GLY A 2 5.76 5.32 6.31
CA GLY A 2 4.72 4.57 5.59
C GLY A 2 3.65 3.91 6.47
N THR A 3 4.05 3.21 7.54
CA THR A 3 3.10 2.57 8.46
C THR A 3 2.17 3.56 9.17
N ALA A 4 2.68 4.74 9.55
CA ALA A 4 1.87 5.80 10.15
C ALA A 4 0.84 6.36 9.16
N MET A 5 1.18 6.48 7.87
CA MET A 5 0.23 6.87 6.82
C MET A 5 -0.89 5.84 6.67
N VAL A 6 -0.55 4.54 6.67
CA VAL A 6 -1.53 3.46 6.59
C VAL A 6 -2.45 3.48 7.81
N PHE A 7 -1.90 3.55 9.03
CA PHE A 7 -2.73 3.61 10.24
C PHE A 7 -3.61 4.88 10.29
N GLY A 8 -3.09 6.02 9.86
CA GLY A 8 -3.86 7.26 9.76
C GLY A 8 -5.03 7.13 8.78
N ALA A 9 -4.79 6.53 7.60
CA ALA A 9 -5.82 6.26 6.61
C ALA A 9 -6.86 5.24 7.11
N THR A 10 -6.41 4.16 7.75
CA THR A 10 -7.28 3.16 8.38
C THR A 10 -8.17 3.79 9.45
N TRP A 11 -7.59 4.57 10.36
CA TRP A 11 -8.32 5.27 11.41
C TRP A 11 -9.34 6.23 10.81
N LEU A 12 -8.92 7.05 9.83
CA LEU A 12 -9.79 8.02 9.17
C LEU A 12 -11.00 7.33 8.52
N GLY A 13 -10.78 6.26 7.76
CA GLY A 13 -11.89 5.56 7.12
C GLY A 13 -12.79 4.83 8.11
N MET A 14 -12.26 4.30 9.23
CA MET A 14 -13.08 3.75 10.31
C MET A 14 -13.95 4.84 10.97
N VAL A 15 -13.40 6.04 11.21
CA VAL A 15 -14.12 7.18 11.78
C VAL A 15 -15.25 7.66 10.85
N LEU A 16 -14.99 7.70 9.54
CA LEU A 16 -16.02 8.04 8.55
C LEU A 16 -17.15 7.01 8.53
N VAL A 17 -16.83 5.70 8.57
CA VAL A 17 -17.85 4.63 8.61
C VAL A 17 -18.58 4.56 9.96
N ALA A 18 -17.94 5.00 11.05
CA ALA A 18 -18.59 5.15 12.35
C ALA A 18 -19.66 6.27 12.37
N GLY A 19 -19.73 7.11 11.33
CA GLY A 19 -20.69 8.20 11.22
C GLY A 19 -20.25 9.49 11.90
N ALA A 20 -18.94 9.69 12.08
CA ALA A 20 -18.43 10.94 12.64
C ALA A 20 -18.80 12.14 11.74
N PRO A 21 -19.13 13.31 12.31
CA PRO A 21 -19.49 14.48 11.52
C PRO A 21 -18.32 14.92 10.64
N LEU A 22 -18.51 14.99 9.32
CA LEU A 22 -17.47 15.31 8.34
C LEU A 22 -16.74 16.63 8.68
N ARG A 23 -17.45 17.60 9.27
CA ARG A 23 -16.87 18.87 9.77
C ARG A 23 -15.68 18.66 10.71
N PHE A 24 -15.75 17.73 11.65
CA PHE A 24 -14.68 17.50 12.62
C PHE A 24 -13.49 16.80 11.96
N VAL A 25 -13.77 15.89 11.03
CA VAL A 25 -12.76 15.22 10.23
C VAL A 25 -12.00 16.22 9.36
N LEU A 26 -12.71 17.14 8.70
CA LEU A 26 -12.12 18.19 7.87
C LEU A 26 -11.31 19.20 8.69
N VAL A 27 -11.79 19.59 9.88
CA VAL A 27 -11.04 20.46 10.80
C VAL A 27 -9.75 19.77 11.23
N LEU A 28 -9.80 18.49 11.60
CA LEU A 28 -8.61 17.73 12.00
C LEU A 28 -7.61 17.60 10.84
N LEU A 29 -8.08 17.27 9.63
CA LEU A 29 -7.25 17.24 8.43
C LEU A 29 -6.61 18.60 8.14
N GLY A 30 -7.38 19.68 8.25
CA GLY A 30 -6.87 21.04 8.09
C GLY A 30 -5.78 21.38 9.10
N LEU A 31 -5.96 20.98 10.37
CA LEU A 31 -4.97 21.13 11.42
C LEU A 31 -3.68 20.36 11.10
N VAL A 32 -3.79 19.08 10.72
CA VAL A 32 -2.63 18.26 10.32
C VAL A 32 -1.89 18.89 9.14
N VAL A 33 -2.61 19.31 8.10
CA VAL A 33 -2.02 19.97 6.92
C VAL A 33 -1.34 21.29 7.28
N SER A 34 -1.94 22.08 8.16
CA SER A 34 -1.37 23.36 8.62
C SER A 34 -0.05 23.21 9.39
N LEU A 35 0.18 22.04 9.99
CA LEU A 35 1.41 21.73 10.72
C LEU A 35 2.53 21.22 9.82
N ILE A 36 2.24 20.85 8.56
CA ILE A 36 3.24 20.33 7.61
C ILE A 36 4.39 21.32 7.40
N PRO A 37 4.17 22.63 7.10
CA PRO A 37 5.27 23.57 6.89
C PRO A 37 6.17 23.69 8.13
N PHE A 38 5.57 23.73 9.32
CA PHE A 38 6.32 23.81 10.58
C PHE A 38 7.16 22.54 10.81
N ALA A 39 6.59 21.36 10.56
CA ALA A 39 7.28 20.08 10.65
C ALA A 39 8.45 19.98 9.65
N THR A 40 8.27 20.48 8.42
CA THR A 40 9.34 20.48 7.40
C THR A 40 10.53 21.35 7.78
N LEU A 41 10.27 22.49 8.45
CA LEU A 41 11.32 23.44 8.84
C LEU A 41 12.07 23.02 10.11
N THR A 42 11.40 22.36 11.06
CA THR A 42 11.93 22.14 12.43
C THR A 42 12.17 20.68 12.81
N VAL A 43 11.43 19.73 12.22
CA VAL A 43 11.43 18.30 12.65
C VAL A 43 12.00 17.38 11.57
N MET A 44 12.00 17.82 10.31
CA MET A 44 12.41 16.99 9.18
C MET A 44 13.93 16.79 9.19
N GLY A 45 14.37 15.63 9.67
CA GLY A 45 15.78 15.25 9.73
C GLY A 45 16.39 15.07 8.34
N ASP A 46 17.72 15.10 8.26
CA ASP A 46 18.47 15.08 7.01
C ASP A 46 18.08 13.91 6.10
N TYR A 47 17.88 12.73 6.68
CA TYR A 47 17.42 11.53 5.97
C TYR A 47 16.09 11.70 5.21
N GLN A 48 15.12 12.41 5.81
CA GLN A 48 13.80 12.61 5.21
C GLN A 48 13.87 13.64 4.07
N ARG A 49 14.74 14.64 4.23
CA ARG A 49 15.01 15.66 3.20
C ARG A 49 15.70 15.03 2.00
N GLU A 50 16.69 14.18 2.26
CA GLU A 50 17.40 13.43 1.23
C GLU A 50 16.45 12.53 0.44
N ARG A 51 15.60 11.72 1.09
CA ARG A 51 14.60 10.91 0.38
C ARG A 51 13.65 11.72 -0.50
N PHE A 52 13.23 12.90 -0.03
CA PHE A 52 12.36 13.77 -0.82
C PHE A 52 13.11 14.37 -2.01
N ALA A 53 14.36 14.79 -1.82
CA ALA A 53 15.23 15.29 -2.88
C ALA A 53 15.52 14.20 -3.93
N THR A 54 15.90 12.99 -3.51
CA THR A 54 16.15 11.84 -4.39
C THR A 54 14.89 11.39 -5.14
N TRP A 55 13.70 11.55 -4.56
CA TRP A 55 12.44 11.26 -5.27
C TRP A 55 12.17 12.26 -6.41
N ILE A 56 12.38 13.56 -6.15
CA ILE A 56 12.24 14.62 -7.16
C ILE A 56 13.30 14.44 -8.25
N ASP A 57 14.55 14.31 -7.85
CA ASP A 57 15.68 14.14 -8.74
C ASP A 57 16.53 12.91 -8.35
N PRO A 58 16.22 11.74 -8.96
CA PRO A 58 16.97 10.50 -8.74
C PRO A 58 18.45 10.60 -9.13
N SER A 59 18.84 11.58 -9.95
CA SER A 59 20.24 11.74 -10.36
C SER A 59 21.16 12.23 -9.24
N HIS A 60 20.61 12.74 -8.14
CA HIS A 60 21.36 13.14 -6.95
C HIS A 60 21.96 11.96 -6.19
N ASP A 61 21.36 10.77 -6.29
CA ASP A 61 21.87 9.54 -5.69
C ASP A 61 21.80 8.38 -6.69
N PRO A 62 22.69 8.38 -7.71
CA PRO A 62 22.64 7.45 -8.83
C PRO A 62 23.14 6.04 -8.47
N LEU A 63 23.67 5.83 -7.26
CA LEU A 63 24.16 4.53 -6.77
C LEU A 63 23.34 3.96 -5.60
N GLY A 64 22.48 4.78 -4.97
CA GLY A 64 21.65 4.38 -3.83
C GLY A 64 20.16 4.36 -4.15
N GLY A 65 19.39 5.19 -3.45
CA GLY A 65 17.93 5.23 -3.54
C GLY A 65 17.42 5.66 -4.92
N GLY A 66 18.13 6.60 -5.57
CA GLY A 66 17.77 7.09 -6.91
C GLY A 66 17.94 6.03 -7.99
N PHE A 67 18.97 5.18 -7.86
CA PHE A 67 19.17 4.02 -8.74
C PHE A 67 17.96 3.09 -8.74
N ASN A 68 17.47 2.70 -7.56
CA ASN A 68 16.32 1.79 -7.44
C ASN A 68 15.05 2.39 -8.06
N ILE A 69 14.82 3.70 -7.89
CA ILE A 69 13.68 4.41 -8.50
C ILE A 69 13.76 4.37 -10.03
N LEU A 70 14.94 4.63 -10.60
CA LEU A 70 15.14 4.60 -12.05
C LEU A 70 14.97 3.17 -12.60
N GLN A 71 15.54 2.17 -11.92
CA GLN A 71 15.41 0.78 -12.36
C GLN A 71 13.98 0.26 -12.22
N SER A 72 13.22 0.73 -11.24
CA SER A 72 11.81 0.34 -11.14
C SER A 72 10.98 0.89 -12.30
N GLU A 73 11.25 2.13 -12.71
CA GLU A 73 10.59 2.76 -13.86
C GLU A 73 10.95 2.04 -15.17
N ILE A 74 12.22 1.72 -15.37
CA ILE A 74 12.71 0.96 -16.53
C ILE A 74 12.13 -0.45 -16.56
N GLY A 75 12.08 -1.13 -15.40
CA GLY A 75 11.52 -2.48 -15.27
C GLY A 75 10.07 -2.52 -15.76
N ILE A 76 9.21 -1.69 -15.17
CA ILE A 76 7.79 -1.58 -15.55
C ILE A 76 7.65 -1.20 -17.02
N GLY A 77 8.40 -0.19 -17.49
CA GLY A 77 8.32 0.28 -18.88
C GLY A 77 8.74 -0.79 -19.89
N SER A 78 9.72 -1.62 -19.55
CA SER A 78 10.26 -2.65 -20.44
C SER A 78 9.39 -3.91 -20.56
N GLY A 79 8.44 -4.13 -19.65
CA GLY A 79 7.54 -5.29 -19.69
C GLY A 79 6.49 -5.24 -20.79
N GLY A 80 6.14 -4.06 -21.33
CA GLY A 80 5.13 -3.93 -22.38
C GLY A 80 3.78 -4.56 -22.01
N LEU A 81 3.08 -5.16 -22.99
CA LEU A 81 1.74 -5.73 -22.76
C LEU A 81 1.76 -7.12 -22.11
N LEU A 82 2.70 -7.98 -22.50
CA LEU A 82 2.74 -9.40 -22.12
C LEU A 82 3.86 -9.74 -21.12
N GLY A 83 4.76 -8.81 -20.84
CA GLY A 83 5.94 -9.06 -20.02
C GLY A 83 7.07 -9.69 -20.81
N LYS A 84 8.23 -9.83 -20.15
CA LYS A 84 9.40 -10.53 -20.69
C LYS A 84 9.34 -12.06 -20.48
N GLY A 85 8.45 -12.54 -19.61
CA GLY A 85 8.39 -13.93 -19.18
C GLY A 85 8.67 -14.04 -17.68
N LEU A 86 8.01 -15.00 -17.03
CA LEU A 86 8.21 -15.26 -15.61
C LEU A 86 9.66 -15.66 -15.36
N THR A 87 10.30 -15.07 -14.35
CA THR A 87 11.73 -15.23 -14.04
C THR A 87 12.69 -14.75 -15.13
N GLU A 88 12.23 -14.14 -16.23
CA GLU A 88 13.07 -13.61 -17.32
C GLU A 88 13.29 -12.08 -17.19
N GLY A 89 12.95 -11.51 -16.01
CA GLY A 89 13.14 -10.10 -15.71
C GLY A 89 14.62 -9.73 -15.64
N THR A 90 15.06 -8.78 -16.46
CA THR A 90 16.46 -8.35 -16.52
C THR A 90 16.83 -7.52 -15.31
N GLN A 91 15.91 -6.71 -14.77
CA GLN A 91 16.17 -5.92 -13.55
C GLN A 91 16.25 -6.80 -12.30
N THR A 92 15.42 -7.85 -12.25
CA THR A 92 15.41 -8.81 -11.15
C THR A 92 16.62 -9.75 -11.19
N GLN A 93 16.93 -10.34 -12.35
CA GLN A 93 18.01 -11.34 -12.45
C GLN A 93 19.41 -10.73 -12.30
N LEU A 94 19.60 -9.49 -12.74
CA LEU A 94 20.89 -8.80 -12.65
C LEU A 94 21.06 -8.04 -11.32
N ASP A 95 20.14 -8.25 -10.36
CA ASP A 95 20.15 -7.66 -9.02
C ASP A 95 20.28 -6.13 -9.02
N PHE A 96 19.70 -5.48 -10.04
CA PHE A 96 19.69 -4.02 -10.17
C PHE A 96 18.72 -3.36 -9.17
N LEU A 97 17.91 -4.15 -8.46
CA LEU A 97 16.95 -3.71 -7.46
C LEU A 97 17.28 -4.37 -6.12
N GLN A 98 18.04 -3.69 -5.26
CA GLN A 98 18.50 -4.23 -3.96
C GLN A 98 17.35 -4.68 -3.02
N THR A 99 16.13 -4.18 -3.23
CA THR A 99 14.91 -4.55 -2.50
C THR A 99 13.76 -4.91 -3.45
N SER A 100 14.10 -5.57 -4.57
CA SER A 100 13.17 -6.06 -5.60
C SER A 100 12.02 -6.89 -5.04
N THR A 101 12.30 -7.75 -4.05
CA THR A 101 11.30 -8.70 -3.56
C THR A 101 10.35 -8.15 -2.50
N THR A 102 10.62 -6.95 -1.98
CA THR A 102 9.83 -6.32 -0.91
C THR A 102 9.17 -5.04 -1.41
N ASP A 103 9.94 -3.97 -1.51
CA ASP A 103 9.45 -2.63 -1.82
C ASP A 103 9.16 -2.44 -3.32
N TYR A 104 9.93 -3.12 -4.19
CA TYR A 104 9.84 -2.97 -5.64
C TYR A 104 9.23 -4.18 -6.36
N ILE A 105 8.48 -5.02 -5.64
CA ILE A 105 7.93 -6.26 -6.22
C ILE A 105 6.93 -5.99 -7.35
N PHE A 106 6.23 -4.86 -7.30
CA PHE A 106 5.34 -4.46 -8.39
C PHE A 106 6.11 -4.14 -9.67
N SER A 107 7.32 -3.56 -9.56
CA SER A 107 8.19 -3.37 -10.72
C SER A 107 8.62 -4.69 -11.34
N VAL A 108 9.00 -5.66 -10.52
CA VAL A 108 9.35 -7.02 -10.98
C VAL A 108 8.17 -7.66 -11.72
N LEU A 109 6.97 -7.57 -11.14
CA LEU A 109 5.75 -8.08 -11.76
C LEU A 109 5.44 -7.38 -13.09
N GLY A 110 5.60 -6.06 -13.12
CA GLY A 110 5.41 -5.26 -14.34
C GLY A 110 6.40 -5.62 -15.44
N GLU A 111 7.65 -5.92 -15.09
CA GLU A 111 8.66 -6.37 -16.05
C GLU A 111 8.36 -7.78 -16.59
N GLU A 112 8.08 -8.73 -15.70
CA GLU A 112 7.95 -10.15 -16.05
C GLU A 112 6.61 -10.49 -16.70
N LEU A 113 5.51 -9.90 -16.22
CA LEU A 113 4.14 -10.20 -16.66
C LEU A 113 3.47 -9.06 -17.44
N GLY A 114 4.13 -7.90 -17.54
CA GLY A 114 3.64 -6.76 -18.29
C GLY A 114 2.33 -6.19 -17.77
N LEU A 115 1.64 -5.44 -18.63
CA LEU A 115 0.31 -4.90 -18.35
C LEU A 115 -0.70 -6.01 -18.01
N THR A 116 -0.62 -7.16 -18.67
CA THR A 116 -1.53 -8.29 -18.45
C THR A 116 -1.46 -8.77 -17.01
N GLY A 117 -0.25 -8.96 -16.46
CA GLY A 117 -0.05 -9.30 -15.06
C GLY A 117 -0.60 -8.26 -14.10
N ALA A 118 -0.36 -6.97 -14.38
CA ALA A 118 -0.87 -5.88 -13.56
C ALA A 118 -2.41 -5.86 -13.52
N VAL A 119 -3.08 -6.07 -14.66
CA VAL A 119 -4.55 -6.15 -14.74
C VAL A 119 -5.10 -7.33 -13.95
N ILE A 120 -4.47 -8.51 -14.06
CA ILE A 120 -4.86 -9.69 -13.27
C ILE A 120 -4.70 -9.41 -11.78
N LEU A 121 -3.57 -8.84 -11.37
CA LEU A 121 -3.28 -8.48 -9.99
C LEU A 121 -4.32 -7.50 -9.43
N PHE A 122 -4.60 -6.41 -10.14
CA PHE A 122 -5.60 -5.44 -9.71
C PHE A 122 -7.00 -6.04 -9.64
N SER A 123 -7.35 -6.93 -10.58
CA SER A 123 -8.63 -7.65 -10.56
C SER A 123 -8.78 -8.50 -9.30
N LEU A 124 -7.71 -9.20 -8.89
CA LEU A 124 -7.68 -9.98 -7.64
C LEU A 124 -7.82 -9.09 -6.40
N PHE A 125 -7.12 -7.95 -6.35
CA PHE A 125 -7.28 -6.99 -5.26
C PHE A 125 -8.69 -6.40 -5.21
N ILE A 126 -9.28 -6.03 -6.35
CA ILE A 126 -10.65 -5.52 -6.42
C ILE A 126 -11.63 -6.58 -5.89
N LEU A 127 -11.47 -7.84 -6.30
CA LEU A 127 -12.30 -8.95 -5.80
C LEU A 127 -12.16 -9.12 -4.27
N LEU A 128 -10.93 -9.08 -3.76
CA LEU A 128 -10.63 -9.19 -2.33
C LEU A 128 -11.26 -8.05 -1.53
N LEU A 129 -11.04 -6.80 -1.96
CA LEU A 129 -11.59 -5.61 -1.33
C LEU A 129 -13.12 -5.61 -1.39
N PHE A 130 -13.71 -6.00 -2.51
CA PHE A 130 -15.16 -6.14 -2.65
C PHE A 130 -15.73 -7.16 -1.64
N ARG A 131 -15.08 -8.32 -1.47
CA ARG A 131 -15.45 -9.33 -0.47
C ARG A 131 -15.37 -8.77 0.95
N GLY A 132 -14.32 -8.01 1.27
CA GLY A 132 -14.18 -7.38 2.58
C GLY A 132 -15.21 -6.28 2.86
N ILE A 133 -15.51 -5.43 1.85
CA ILE A 133 -16.59 -4.42 1.96
C ILE A 133 -17.94 -5.11 2.15
N ARG A 134 -18.19 -6.20 1.41
CA ARG A 134 -19.40 -7.00 1.58
C ARG A 134 -19.49 -7.55 3.01
N ALA A 135 -18.41 -8.09 3.56
CA ALA A 135 -18.35 -8.56 4.94
C ALA A 135 -18.69 -7.45 5.96
N ALA A 136 -18.16 -6.24 5.77
CA ALA A 136 -18.50 -5.08 6.60
C ALA A 136 -19.99 -4.71 6.47
N SER A 137 -20.55 -4.74 5.26
CA SER A 137 -21.94 -4.33 5.00
C SER A 137 -22.99 -5.27 5.57
N ILE A 138 -22.71 -6.58 5.65
CA ILE A 138 -23.64 -7.58 6.19
C ILE A 138 -23.55 -7.73 7.71
N SER A 139 -22.51 -7.16 8.32
CA SER A 139 -22.30 -7.26 9.77
C SER A 139 -23.31 -6.42 10.53
N GLN A 140 -24.06 -7.06 11.44
CA GLN A 140 -25.01 -6.38 12.33
C GLN A 140 -24.34 -5.77 13.57
N ASP A 141 -23.12 -6.22 13.89
CA ASP A 141 -22.32 -5.73 15.01
C ASP A 141 -21.48 -4.52 14.58
N PRO A 142 -21.61 -3.36 15.26
CA PRO A 142 -20.79 -2.18 14.97
C PRO A 142 -19.30 -2.45 15.03
N PHE A 143 -18.84 -3.31 15.95
CA PHE A 143 -17.43 -3.65 16.06
C PHE A 143 -16.96 -4.47 14.85
N GLY A 144 -17.66 -5.55 14.49
CA GLY A 144 -17.37 -6.36 13.31
C GLY A 144 -17.35 -5.55 12.02
N ARG A 145 -18.30 -4.62 11.85
CA ARG A 145 -18.32 -3.69 10.71
C ARG A 145 -17.07 -2.82 10.65
N LEU A 146 -16.67 -2.21 11.77
CA LEU A 146 -15.48 -1.35 11.83
C LEU A 146 -14.19 -2.14 11.66
N LEU A 147 -14.10 -3.35 12.21
CA LEU A 147 -12.96 -4.25 12.06
C LEU A 147 -12.75 -4.62 10.59
N ALA A 148 -13.79 -5.12 9.91
CA ALA A 148 -13.72 -5.47 8.50
C ALA A 148 -13.37 -4.25 7.63
N THR A 149 -13.99 -3.10 7.92
CA THR A 149 -13.68 -1.82 7.26
C THR A 149 -12.21 -1.44 7.42
N GLY A 150 -11.67 -1.50 8.64
CA GLY A 150 -10.29 -1.14 8.93
C GLY A 150 -9.29 -2.03 8.18
N ILE A 151 -9.53 -3.33 8.14
CA ILE A 151 -8.67 -4.29 7.42
C ILE A 151 -8.71 -4.02 5.90
N VAL A 152 -9.90 -3.78 5.33
CA VAL A 152 -10.05 -3.43 3.91
C VAL A 152 -9.27 -2.17 3.56
N ILE A 153 -9.42 -1.11 4.37
CA ILE A 153 -8.70 0.15 4.14
C ILE A 153 -7.19 -0.07 4.28
N MET A 154 -6.75 -0.83 5.27
CA MET A 154 -5.34 -1.14 5.47
C MET A 154 -4.74 -1.82 4.24
N ILE A 155 -5.40 -2.86 3.70
CA ILE A 155 -4.94 -3.56 2.48
C ILE A 155 -4.94 -2.59 1.29
N LEU A 156 -6.03 -1.83 1.09
CA LEU A 156 -6.15 -0.87 0.00
C LEU A 156 -5.01 0.16 0.01
N PHE A 157 -4.73 0.78 1.16
CA PHE A 157 -3.69 1.80 1.26
C PHE A 157 -2.29 1.22 1.15
N GLN A 158 -2.02 0.03 1.68
CA GLN A 158 -0.73 -0.65 1.47
C GLN A 158 -0.49 -0.94 -0.01
N THR A 159 -1.50 -1.49 -0.71
CA THR A 159 -1.44 -1.74 -2.16
C THR A 159 -1.25 -0.45 -2.94
N PHE A 160 -2.04 0.60 -2.65
CA PHE A 160 -1.94 1.89 -3.33
C PHE A 160 -0.57 2.52 -3.16
N ILE A 161 -0.04 2.58 -1.93
CA ILE A 161 1.26 3.21 -1.65
C ILE A 161 2.38 2.43 -2.34
N ASN A 162 2.38 1.10 -2.25
CA ASN A 162 3.42 0.29 -2.88
C ASN A 162 3.45 0.51 -4.40
N VAL A 163 2.29 0.44 -5.07
CA VAL A 163 2.19 0.70 -6.51
C VAL A 163 2.64 2.11 -6.83
N ALA A 164 2.17 3.12 -6.10
CA ALA A 164 2.52 4.53 -6.32
C ALA A 164 4.02 4.81 -6.18
N VAL A 165 4.72 4.14 -5.26
CA VAL A 165 6.18 4.22 -5.14
C VAL A 165 6.86 3.65 -6.39
N ASN A 166 6.40 2.49 -6.86
CA ASN A 166 7.00 1.79 -8.01
C ASN A 166 6.82 2.56 -9.33
N ILE A 167 5.74 3.34 -9.48
CA ILE A 167 5.52 4.24 -10.63
C ILE A 167 5.94 5.70 -10.35
N ARG A 168 6.78 5.93 -9.32
CA ARG A 168 7.36 7.23 -8.95
C ARG A 168 6.35 8.33 -8.57
N LEU A 169 5.10 8.00 -8.28
CA LEU A 169 4.10 8.98 -7.78
C LEU A 169 4.33 9.39 -6.33
N LEU A 170 4.90 8.51 -5.51
CA LEU A 170 5.21 8.77 -4.10
C LEU A 170 6.67 8.45 -3.79
N PRO A 171 7.28 9.13 -2.80
CA PRO A 171 8.62 8.79 -2.34
C PRO A 171 8.62 7.42 -1.66
N VAL A 172 9.75 6.71 -1.71
CA VAL A 172 9.90 5.36 -1.15
C VAL A 172 9.50 5.34 0.34
N THR A 173 8.52 4.52 0.69
CA THR A 173 7.96 4.45 2.05
C THR A 173 8.30 3.17 2.82
N GLY A 174 8.81 2.14 2.14
CA GLY A 174 9.12 0.82 2.75
C GLY A 174 7.88 0.01 3.12
N ILE A 175 6.81 0.11 2.32
CA ILE A 175 5.56 -0.63 2.57
C ILE A 175 5.48 -1.77 1.56
N PRO A 176 5.45 -3.04 2.00
CA PRO A 176 5.31 -4.18 1.11
C PRO A 176 3.92 -4.23 0.48
N LEU A 177 3.85 -4.76 -0.73
CA LEU A 177 2.62 -5.09 -1.43
C LEU A 177 1.94 -6.29 -0.74
N PRO A 178 0.71 -6.15 -0.22
CA PRO A 178 0.03 -7.23 0.49
C PRO A 178 -0.07 -8.50 -0.35
N PHE A 179 0.19 -9.67 0.25
CA PHE A 179 0.12 -11.01 -0.38
C PHE A 179 1.11 -11.29 -1.51
N VAL A 180 1.88 -10.31 -1.97
CA VAL A 180 2.82 -10.47 -3.10
C VAL A 180 4.27 -10.32 -2.65
N SER A 181 4.58 -9.31 -1.84
CA SER A 181 5.94 -9.08 -1.36
C SER A 181 6.44 -10.22 -0.45
N GLN A 182 7.75 -10.48 -0.49
CA GLN A 182 8.39 -11.43 0.41
C GLN A 182 8.47 -10.86 1.83
N GLY A 183 7.58 -11.32 2.71
CA GLY A 183 7.62 -10.97 4.13
C GLY A 183 6.85 -11.97 4.97
N GLY A 184 7.55 -12.95 5.56
CA GLY A 184 6.92 -14.06 6.27
C GLY A 184 5.96 -13.63 7.40
N SER A 185 6.39 -12.68 8.25
CA SER A 185 5.56 -12.14 9.33
C SER A 185 4.37 -11.32 8.79
N SER A 186 4.60 -10.47 7.79
CA SER A 186 3.53 -9.67 7.15
C SER A 186 2.47 -10.56 6.53
N LEU A 187 2.88 -11.62 5.83
CA LEU A 187 1.99 -12.59 5.18
C LEU A 187 1.13 -13.33 6.21
N VAL A 188 1.73 -13.80 7.32
CA VAL A 188 0.97 -14.44 8.42
C VAL A 188 -0.05 -13.47 9.02
N MET A 189 0.33 -12.21 9.26
CA MET A 189 -0.59 -11.19 9.80
C MET A 189 -1.73 -10.86 8.82
N LEU A 190 -1.45 -10.80 7.52
CA LEU A 190 -2.46 -10.56 6.49
C LEU A 190 -3.46 -11.71 6.39
N PHE A 191 -2.99 -12.97 6.44
CA PHE A 191 -3.89 -14.12 6.51
C PHE A 191 -4.70 -14.16 7.81
N GLY A 192 -4.09 -13.79 8.94
CA GLY A 192 -4.83 -13.59 10.20
C GLY A 192 -5.93 -12.54 10.07
N ALA A 193 -5.64 -11.41 9.40
CA ALA A 193 -6.62 -10.36 9.14
C ALA A 193 -7.76 -10.84 8.23
N LEU A 194 -7.48 -11.65 7.21
CA LEU A 194 -8.53 -12.30 6.40
C LEU A 194 -9.37 -13.26 7.26
N GLY A 195 -8.75 -14.03 8.14
CA GLY A 195 -9.46 -14.89 9.09
C GLY A 195 -10.40 -14.11 10.02
N LEU A 196 -10.02 -12.90 10.44
CA LEU A 196 -10.89 -12.01 11.19
C LEU A 196 -12.08 -11.52 10.35
N ILE A 197 -11.88 -11.15 9.09
CA ILE A 197 -12.98 -10.79 8.17
C ILE A 197 -13.95 -11.97 8.03
N GLU A 198 -13.46 -13.19 7.82
CA GLU A 198 -14.31 -14.38 7.72
C GLU A 198 -15.05 -14.68 9.03
N SER A 199 -14.42 -14.47 10.19
CA SER A 199 -15.09 -14.57 11.49
C SER A 199 -16.26 -13.60 11.63
N VAL A 200 -16.11 -12.36 11.14
CA VAL A 200 -17.19 -11.37 11.09
C VAL A 200 -18.33 -11.85 10.19
N VAL A 201 -18.02 -12.45 9.04
CA VAL A 201 -19.02 -13.04 8.14
C VAL A 201 -19.75 -14.20 8.81
N ILE A 202 -19.06 -15.09 9.51
CA ILE A 202 -19.69 -16.25 10.17
C ILE A 202 -20.61 -15.80 11.32
N ARG A 203 -20.17 -14.82 12.11
CA ARG A 203 -20.87 -14.34 13.33
C ARG A 203 -21.78 -13.13 13.09
N HIS A 204 -22.15 -12.86 11.83
CA HIS A 204 -22.91 -11.66 11.45
C HIS A 204 -24.34 -11.60 12.04
N ARG A 205 -24.90 -12.72 12.52
CA ARG A 205 -26.22 -12.76 13.17
C ARG A 205 -26.07 -12.53 14.67
N ARG A 206 -26.86 -11.60 15.24
CA ARG A 206 -26.98 -11.46 16.69
C ARG A 206 -27.37 -12.79 17.31
N ILE A 207 -26.61 -13.22 18.31
CA ILE A 207 -27.02 -14.30 19.21
C ILE A 207 -28.06 -13.68 20.13
N GLU A 208 -29.34 -13.86 19.82
CA GLU A 208 -30.42 -13.55 20.74
C GLU A 208 -30.42 -14.63 21.83
N PHE A 209 -30.20 -14.21 23.08
CA PHE A 209 -30.36 -15.03 24.29
C PHE A 209 -31.72 -14.72 24.94
#